data_AF-A0A8X6NP15-F1
#
_entry.id   AF-A0A8X6NP15-F1
#
_cell.length_a   1.000
_cell.length_b   1.000
_cell.length_c   1.000
_cell.angle_alpha   90.00
_cell.angle_beta   90.00
_cell.angle_gamma   90.00
#
_symmetry.space_group_name_H-M   'P 1'
#
loop_
_entity.id
_entity.type
_entity.pdbx_description
1 polymer ?
#
loop_
_entity_poly.entity_id
_entity_poly.type
_entity_poly.pdbx_seq_one_letter_code
_entity_poly.pdbx_strand_id
1 'polypeptide(L)'
;MFLGLRTIGVLTKLDIMDEGTDARDILENRQVTLKRGWVGVLNRSQLDIDQGRDVQYILEREKRFFTEKACYRHLAEKMGTPYLQRMLQRTLRSHIKAALPDVRNKLAEKLSGYQRKLKEFEINMGEESGGKQYYMIKLVNTFIEDVNLKLLGNSELVNMRAISAGAYINYKLNTEVQSNLKL
;
A
#
# COMPACT_ATOMS: atom_id res chain seq x y z
N MET A 1 -0.44 6.97 -18.18
CA MET A 1 -1.51 7.84 -17.61
C MET A 1 -2.43 6.98 -16.74
N PHE A 2 -2.14 6.86 -15.43
CA PHE A 2 -2.82 5.93 -14.50
C PHE A 2 -3.86 6.61 -13.58
N LEU A 3 -4.11 7.91 -13.74
CA LEU A 3 -5.02 8.64 -12.85
C LEU A 3 -6.47 8.11 -12.99
N GLY A 4 -7.06 7.71 -11.86
CA GLY A 4 -8.51 7.46 -11.75
C GLY A 4 -9.00 6.01 -11.78
N LEU A 5 -8.13 4.98 -11.88
CA LEU A 5 -8.57 3.57 -11.89
C LEU A 5 -9.29 3.12 -10.61
N ARG A 6 -8.97 3.76 -9.48
CA ARG A 6 -9.50 3.45 -8.14
C ARG A 6 -10.30 4.61 -7.54
N THR A 7 -10.57 5.65 -8.31
CA THR A 7 -11.19 6.89 -7.83
C THR A 7 -12.65 6.95 -8.27
N ILE A 8 -13.54 7.21 -7.32
CA ILE A 8 -14.95 7.53 -7.57
C ILE A 8 -15.12 9.00 -7.21
N GLY A 9 -15.67 9.80 -8.13
CA GLY A 9 -15.98 11.19 -7.86
C GLY A 9 -17.30 11.28 -7.12
N VAL A 10 -17.34 12.02 -6.01
CA VAL A 10 -18.58 12.30 -5.28
C VAL A 10 -18.76 13.80 -5.21
N LEU A 11 -19.89 14.28 -5.70
CA LEU A 11 -20.24 15.69 -5.70
C LEU A 11 -21.39 15.92 -4.72
N THR A 12 -21.23 16.90 -3.83
CA THR A 12 -22.21 17.19 -2.77
C THR A 12 -22.73 18.62 -2.92
N LYS A 13 -23.76 18.98 -2.16
CA LYS A 13 -24.32 20.35 -2.09
C LYS A 13 -24.83 20.89 -3.43
N LEU A 14 -25.39 20.01 -4.27
CA LEU A 14 -25.97 20.36 -5.57
C LEU A 14 -27.23 21.23 -5.46
N ASP A 15 -27.81 21.30 -4.27
CA ASP A 15 -28.99 22.09 -3.91
C ASP A 15 -28.70 23.58 -3.71
N ILE A 16 -27.46 23.96 -3.38
CA ILE A 16 -27.07 25.34 -3.07
C ILE A 16 -26.26 25.97 -4.22
N MET A 17 -26.42 25.47 -5.43
CA MET A 17 -25.80 26.07 -6.62
C MET A 17 -26.58 27.30 -7.05
N ASP A 18 -25.85 28.35 -7.42
CA ASP A 18 -26.43 29.60 -7.93
C ASP A 18 -27.29 29.36 -9.16
N GLU A 19 -28.34 30.18 -9.33
CA GLU A 19 -29.21 30.10 -10.50
C GLU A 19 -28.40 30.34 -11.79
N GLY A 20 -28.61 29.48 -12.78
CA GLY A 20 -27.85 29.48 -14.03
C GLY A 20 -26.56 28.66 -14.00
N THR A 21 -26.15 28.14 -12.85
CA THR A 21 -25.00 27.21 -12.74
C THR A 21 -25.46 25.80 -12.45
N ASP A 22 -24.95 24.83 -13.21
CA ASP A 22 -25.13 23.40 -12.93
C ASP A 22 -23.81 22.64 -13.01
N ALA A 23 -23.78 21.46 -12.39
CA ALA A 23 -22.63 20.58 -12.38
C ALA A 23 -22.77 19.43 -13.40
N ARG A 24 -23.59 19.62 -14.44
CA ARG A 24 -23.93 18.57 -15.39
C ARG A 24 -22.68 18.06 -16.11
N ASP A 25 -21.80 18.94 -16.55
CA ASP A 25 -20.58 18.55 -17.27
C ASP A 25 -19.61 17.73 -16.41
N ILE A 26 -19.60 17.94 -15.09
CA ILE A 26 -18.84 17.14 -14.14
C ILE A 26 -19.52 15.78 -13.96
N LEU A 27 -20.82 15.76 -13.70
CA LEU A 27 -21.59 14.52 -13.48
C LEU A 27 -21.66 13.63 -14.73
N GLU A 28 -21.64 14.21 -15.92
CA GLU A 28 -21.53 13.52 -17.21
C GLU A 28 -20.10 13.13 -17.57
N ASN A 29 -19.14 13.39 -16.69
CA ASN A 29 -17.73 13.01 -16.86
C ASN A 29 -17.04 13.72 -18.05
N ARG A 30 -17.54 14.89 -18.48
CA ARG A 30 -17.04 15.66 -19.63
C ARG A 30 -15.91 16.61 -19.25
N GLN A 31 -15.99 17.23 -18.07
CA GLN A 31 -14.98 18.20 -17.62
C GLN A 31 -13.76 17.52 -16.98
N VAL A 32 -13.97 16.66 -15.98
CA VAL A 32 -12.90 15.88 -15.32
C VAL A 32 -13.24 14.40 -15.43
N THR A 33 -12.49 13.69 -16.27
CA THR A 33 -12.80 12.29 -16.61
C THR A 33 -12.26 11.31 -15.57
N LEU A 34 -13.16 10.64 -14.86
CA LEU A 34 -12.86 9.52 -13.95
C LEU A 34 -13.33 8.20 -14.54
N LYS A 35 -12.53 7.13 -14.40
CA LYS A 35 -12.89 5.80 -14.91
C LYS A 35 -14.11 5.20 -14.22
N ARG A 36 -14.36 5.55 -12.95
CA ARG A 36 -15.55 5.11 -12.21
C ARG A 36 -16.68 6.15 -12.22
N GLY A 37 -16.48 7.27 -12.92
CA GLY A 37 -17.45 8.35 -13.02
C GLY A 37 -17.64 9.15 -11.75
N TRP A 38 -18.71 9.95 -11.77
CA TRP A 38 -19.13 10.86 -10.72
C TRP A 38 -20.52 10.48 -10.23
N VAL A 39 -20.76 10.69 -8.94
CA VAL A 39 -22.07 10.52 -8.30
C VAL A 39 -22.41 11.77 -7.49
N GLY A 40 -23.53 12.39 -7.81
CA GLY A 40 -24.10 13.49 -7.05
C GLY A 40 -24.89 12.98 -5.85
N VAL A 41 -24.71 13.59 -4.69
CA VAL A 41 -25.47 13.28 -3.47
C VAL A 41 -25.92 14.54 -2.76
N LEU A 42 -27.03 14.43 -2.03
CA LEU A 42 -27.59 15.50 -1.21
C LEU A 42 -27.46 15.14 0.27
N ASN A 43 -27.01 16.10 1.05
CA ASN A 43 -26.83 15.94 2.50
C ASN A 43 -27.95 16.66 3.26
N ARG A 44 -28.05 16.38 4.56
CA ARG A 44 -28.85 17.19 5.49
C ARG A 44 -28.30 18.61 5.55
N SER A 45 -29.19 19.59 5.46
CA SER A 45 -28.87 20.98 5.79
C SER A 45 -28.83 21.14 7.31
N GLN A 46 -28.28 22.27 7.79
CA GLN A 46 -28.30 22.57 9.22
C GLN A 46 -29.73 22.64 9.78
N LEU A 47 -30.65 23.22 9.01
CA LEU A 47 -32.08 23.26 9.36
C LEU A 47 -32.69 21.85 9.51
N ASP A 48 -32.32 20.92 8.62
CA ASP A 48 -32.83 19.54 8.71
C ASP A 48 -32.31 18.82 9.97
N ILE A 49 -31.09 19.14 10.41
CA ILE A 49 -30.49 18.62 11.63
C ILE A 49 -31.20 19.19 12.85
N ASP A 50 -31.39 20.51 12.89
CA ASP A 50 -32.03 21.21 14.00
C ASP A 50 -33.50 20.79 14.17
N GLN A 51 -34.17 20.45 13.07
CA GLN A 51 -35.54 19.92 13.06
C GLN A 51 -35.62 18.40 13.29
N GLY A 52 -34.48 17.71 13.49
CA GLY A 52 -34.45 16.27 13.75
C GLY A 52 -35.01 15.42 12.61
N ARG A 53 -34.86 15.86 11.35
CA ARG A 53 -35.44 15.13 10.21
C ARG A 53 -34.77 13.77 10.02
N ASP A 54 -35.60 12.77 9.76
CA ASP A 54 -35.15 11.40 9.54
C ASP A 54 -34.36 11.26 8.22
N VAL A 55 -33.52 10.22 8.16
CA VAL A 55 -32.73 9.87 6.97
C VAL A 55 -33.63 9.55 5.78
N GLN A 56 -34.79 8.91 6.00
CA GLN A 56 -35.73 8.60 4.91
C GLN A 56 -36.23 9.86 4.21
N TYR A 57 -36.53 10.92 4.97
CA TYR A 57 -36.93 12.20 4.42
C TYR A 57 -35.89 12.76 3.44
N ILE A 58 -34.60 12.60 3.75
CA ILE A 58 -33.50 13.08 2.91
C ILE A 58 -33.34 12.22 1.66
N LEU A 59 -33.50 10.91 1.77
CA LEU A 59 -33.45 10.01 0.62
C LEU A 59 -34.59 10.30 -0.37
N GLU A 60 -35.79 10.59 0.14
CA GLU A 60 -36.92 11.01 -0.70
C GLU A 60 -36.70 12.37 -1.34
N ARG A 61 -36.19 13.36 -0.57
CA ARG A 61 -35.83 14.68 -1.08
C ARG A 61 -34.76 14.59 -2.17
N GLU A 62 -33.76 13.76 -1.96
CA GLU A 62 -32.69 13.50 -2.91
C GLU A 62 -33.23 12.90 -4.21
N LYS A 63 -34.07 11.87 -4.10
CA LYS A 63 -34.73 11.25 -5.25
C LYS A 63 -35.54 12.28 -6.03
N ARG A 64 -36.36 13.08 -5.32
CA ARG A 64 -37.18 14.14 -5.92
C ARG A 64 -36.33 15.17 -6.64
N PHE A 65 -35.27 15.68 -6.01
CA PHE A 65 -34.37 16.66 -6.61
C PHE A 65 -33.81 16.19 -7.96
N PHE A 66 -33.31 14.96 -8.03
CA PHE A 66 -32.75 14.42 -9.28
C PHE A 66 -33.82 14.14 -10.34
N THR A 67 -35.06 13.83 -9.96
CA THR A 67 -36.17 13.61 -10.91
C THR A 67 -36.82 14.91 -11.39
N GLU A 68 -36.96 15.90 -10.52
CA GLU A 68 -37.67 17.15 -10.80
C GLU A 68 -36.78 18.11 -11.61
N LYS A 69 -35.49 18.22 -11.28
CA LYS A 69 -34.57 19.16 -11.95
C LYS A 69 -34.22 18.70 -13.36
N ALA A 70 -34.64 19.48 -14.37
CA ALA A 70 -34.53 19.10 -15.79
C ALA A 70 -33.09 18.77 -16.23
N CYS A 71 -32.08 19.47 -15.70
CA CYS A 71 -30.67 19.25 -16.06
C CYS A 71 -30.08 17.93 -15.53
N TYR A 72 -30.70 17.28 -14.53
CA TYR A 72 -30.22 16.03 -13.94
C TYR A 72 -31.16 14.84 -14.15
N ARG A 73 -32.35 15.06 -14.74
CA ARG A 73 -33.39 14.05 -14.88
C ARG A 73 -32.94 12.78 -15.59
N HIS A 74 -32.14 12.91 -16.66
CA HIS A 74 -31.59 11.78 -17.40
C HIS A 74 -30.49 11.01 -16.63
N LEU A 75 -29.95 11.61 -15.56
CA LEU A 75 -28.94 10.99 -14.70
C LEU A 75 -29.53 10.42 -13.41
N ALA A 76 -30.82 10.63 -13.13
CA ALA A 76 -31.44 10.32 -11.84
C ALA A 76 -31.20 8.88 -11.34
N GLU A 77 -31.16 7.88 -12.24
CA GLU A 77 -30.89 6.48 -11.86
C GLU A 77 -29.45 6.22 -11.39
N LYS A 78 -28.49 7.04 -11.83
CA LYS A 78 -27.06 6.95 -11.52
C LYS A 78 -26.62 7.94 -10.44
N MET A 79 -27.57 8.59 -9.78
CA MET A 79 -27.32 9.60 -8.76
C MET A 79 -27.91 9.18 -7.42
N GLY A 80 -27.51 9.92 -6.38
CA GLY A 80 -28.00 9.78 -5.03
C GLY A 80 -27.24 8.76 -4.17
N THR A 81 -27.50 8.86 -2.88
CA THR A 81 -26.92 8.05 -1.81
C THR A 81 -27.17 6.56 -2.02
N PRO A 82 -28.38 6.08 -2.40
CA PRO A 82 -28.61 4.65 -2.63
C PRO A 82 -27.76 4.09 -3.77
N TYR A 83 -27.56 4.86 -4.85
CA TYR A 83 -26.71 4.45 -5.96
C TYR A 83 -25.24 4.40 -5.53
N LEU A 84 -24.77 5.45 -4.83
CA LEU A 84 -23.41 5.52 -4.31
C LEU A 84 -23.09 4.31 -3.42
N GLN A 85 -23.99 3.95 -2.49
CA GLN A 85 -23.82 2.79 -1.62
C GLN A 85 -23.64 1.49 -2.42
N ARG A 86 -24.50 1.22 -3.41
CA ARG A 86 -24.38 0.03 -4.27
C ARG A 86 -23.07 0.03 -5.05
N MET A 87 -22.67 1.17 -5.59
CA MET A 87 -21.42 1.32 -6.34
C MET A 87 -20.19 1.06 -5.46
N LEU A 88 -20.15 1.62 -4.25
CA LEU A 88 -19.08 1.41 -3.28
C LEU A 88 -19.03 -0.04 -2.82
N GLN A 89 -20.18 -0.64 -2.50
CA GLN A 89 -20.25 -2.03 -2.07
C GLN A 89 -19.74 -2.99 -3.15
N ARG A 90 -20.14 -2.79 -4.41
CA ARG A 90 -19.65 -3.58 -5.55
C ARG A 90 -18.14 -3.41 -5.74
N THR A 91 -17.67 -2.17 -5.67
CA THR A 91 -16.25 -1.85 -5.84
C THR A 91 -15.40 -2.50 -4.74
N LEU A 92 -15.80 -2.36 -3.48
CA LEU A 92 -15.11 -2.94 -2.34
C LEU A 92 -15.10 -4.47 -2.42
N ARG A 93 -16.24 -5.10 -2.72
CA ARG A 93 -16.34 -6.56 -2.87
C ARG A 93 -15.42 -7.09 -3.96
N SER A 94 -15.33 -6.39 -5.09
CA SER A 94 -14.43 -6.75 -6.19
C SER A 94 -12.95 -6.61 -5.78
N HIS A 95 -12.58 -5.53 -5.09
CA HIS A 95 -11.21 -5.33 -4.60
C HIS A 95 -10.81 -6.37 -3.57
N ILE A 96 -11.69 -6.70 -2.62
CA ILE A 96 -11.42 -7.76 -1.63
C ILE A 96 -11.18 -9.10 -2.32
N LYS A 97 -12.05 -9.49 -3.26
CA LYS A 97 -11.89 -10.74 -4.02
C LYS A 97 -10.58 -10.79 -4.80
N ALA A 98 -10.17 -9.68 -5.41
CA ALA A 98 -8.90 -9.60 -6.15
C ALA A 98 -7.66 -9.65 -5.24
N ALA A 99 -7.74 -9.06 -4.04
CA ALA A 99 -6.61 -8.98 -3.12
C ALA A 99 -6.42 -10.25 -2.26
N LEU A 100 -7.47 -11.03 -2.02
CA LEU A 100 -7.42 -12.22 -1.16
C LEU A 100 -6.39 -13.29 -1.58
N PRO A 101 -6.25 -13.66 -2.87
CA PRO A 101 -5.23 -14.62 -3.29
C PRO A 101 -3.81 -14.15 -3.00
N ASP A 102 -3.51 -12.88 -3.27
CA ASP A 102 -2.19 -12.30 -3.02
C ASP A 102 -1.86 -12.26 -1.53
N VAL A 103 -2.84 -11.89 -0.69
CA VAL A 103 -2.69 -11.92 0.77
C VAL A 103 -2.42 -13.35 1.25
N ARG A 104 -3.17 -14.33 0.73
CA ARG A 104 -2.95 -15.76 1.05
C ARG A 104 -1.56 -16.22 0.68
N ASN A 105 -1.10 -15.89 -0.53
CA ASN A 105 0.23 -16.29 -1.01
C ASN A 105 1.34 -15.64 -0.19
N LYS A 106 1.24 -14.34 0.11
CA LYS A 106 2.20 -13.64 0.99
C LYS A 106 2.22 -14.23 2.40
N LEU A 107 1.06 -14.63 2.94
CA LEU A 107 0.98 -15.28 4.24
C LEU A 107 1.65 -16.66 4.22
N ALA A 108 1.39 -17.46 3.18
CA ALA A 108 2.01 -18.77 3.00
C ALA A 108 3.53 -18.67 2.86
N GLU A 109 4.02 -17.70 2.08
CA GLU A 109 5.44 -17.43 1.91
C GLU A 109 6.10 -17.03 3.24
N LYS A 110 5.48 -16.09 3.99
CA LYS A 110 5.96 -15.70 5.32
C LYS A 110 5.98 -16.87 6.29
N LEU A 111 4.93 -17.71 6.29
CA LEU A 111 4.81 -18.87 7.14
C LEU A 111 5.91 -19.89 6.82
N SER A 112 6.16 -20.18 5.54
CA SER A 112 7.27 -21.05 5.13
C SER A 112 8.63 -20.48 5.54
N GLY A 113 8.82 -19.17 5.40
CA GLY A 113 10.02 -18.47 5.88
C GLY A 113 10.22 -18.61 7.38
N TYR A 114 9.16 -18.45 8.18
CA TYR A 114 9.23 -18.63 9.64
C TYR A 114 9.45 -20.08 10.03
N GLN A 115 8.81 -21.05 9.37
CA GLN A 115 9.05 -22.48 9.61
C GLN A 115 10.49 -22.88 9.31
N ARG A 116 11.10 -22.31 8.26
CA ARG A 116 12.51 -22.55 7.97
C ARG A 116 13.43 -22.00 9.06
N LYS A 117 13.18 -20.77 9.50
CA LYS A 117 13.91 -20.17 10.62
C LYS A 117 13.73 -20.96 11.91
N LEU A 118 12.51 -21.42 12.20
CA LEU A 118 12.22 -22.21 13.39
C LEU A 118 12.99 -23.55 13.36
N LYS A 119 12.98 -24.28 12.23
CA LYS A 119 13.77 -25.50 12.06
C LYS A 119 15.26 -25.26 12.21
N GLU A 120 15.77 -24.16 11.67
CA GLU A 120 17.16 -23.76 11.86
C GLU A 120 17.47 -23.55 13.35
N PHE A 121 16.59 -22.86 14.09
CA PHE A 121 16.72 -22.69 15.53
C PHE A 121 16.63 -24.03 16.29
N GLU A 122 15.71 -24.92 15.95
CA GLU A 122 15.55 -26.24 16.60
C GLU A 122 16.77 -27.15 16.38
N ILE A 123 17.28 -27.23 15.15
CA ILE A 123 18.51 -27.98 14.82
C ILE A 123 19.70 -27.43 15.61
N ASN A 124 19.76 -26.11 15.77
CA ASN A 124 20.84 -25.44 16.48
C ASN A 124 20.70 -25.53 18.01
N MET A 125 19.49 -25.61 18.56
CA MET A 125 19.25 -25.52 20.01
C MET A 125 19.20 -26.87 20.74
N GLY A 126 19.24 -28.01 20.03
CA GLY A 126 19.19 -29.40 20.52
C GLY A 126 18.92 -29.61 22.01
N GLU A 127 17.85 -30.35 22.36
CA GLU A 127 17.31 -30.50 23.73
C GLU A 127 18.31 -30.91 24.84
N GLU A 128 19.50 -31.42 24.49
CA GLU A 128 20.56 -31.74 25.44
C GLU A 128 21.69 -30.70 25.47
N SER A 129 22.40 -30.63 26.60
CA SER A 129 23.53 -29.73 26.89
C SER A 129 24.57 -29.59 25.76
N GLY A 130 24.69 -30.60 24.87
CA GLY A 130 25.57 -30.58 23.69
C GLY A 130 25.10 -29.68 22.54
N GLY A 131 23.80 -29.40 22.39
CA GLY A 131 23.26 -28.55 21.31
C GLY A 131 23.76 -27.11 21.38
N LYS A 132 23.82 -26.55 22.59
CA LYS A 132 24.36 -25.20 22.84
C LYS A 132 25.85 -25.09 22.49
N GLN A 133 26.64 -26.11 22.84
CA GLN A 133 28.08 -26.14 22.54
C GLN A 133 28.32 -26.28 21.03
N TYR A 134 27.55 -27.13 20.34
CA TYR A 134 27.58 -27.26 18.90
C TYR A 134 27.20 -25.95 18.19
N TYR A 135 26.14 -25.29 18.64
CA TYR A 135 25.74 -23.98 18.11
C TYR A 135 26.81 -22.92 18.30
N MET A 136 27.44 -22.88 19.47
CA MET A 136 28.53 -21.94 19.75
C MET A 136 29.73 -22.17 18.82
N ILE A 137 30.13 -23.43 18.60
CA ILE A 137 31.19 -23.77 17.65
C ILE A 137 30.81 -23.38 16.22
N LYS A 138 29.57 -23.66 15.80
CA LYS A 138 29.05 -23.25 14.49
C LYS A 138 29.11 -21.74 14.32
N LEU A 139 28.73 -20.97 15.34
CA LEU A 139 28.74 -19.50 15.31
C LEU A 139 30.17 -18.94 15.17
N VAL A 140 31.13 -19.55 15.88
CA VAL A 140 32.56 -19.20 15.77
C VAL A 140 33.10 -19.53 14.37
N ASN A 141 32.79 -20.70 13.82
CA ASN A 141 33.24 -21.09 12.48
C ASN A 141 32.65 -20.17 11.41
N THR A 142 31.35 -19.85 11.46
CA THR A 142 30.71 -18.90 10.55
C THR A 142 31.35 -17.51 10.64
N PHE A 143 31.72 -17.07 11.86
CA PHE A 143 32.43 -15.80 12.04
C PHE A 143 33.82 -15.82 11.41
N ILE A 144 34.58 -16.90 11.58
CA ILE A 144 35.89 -17.08 10.94
C ILE A 144 35.75 -17.04 9.41
N GLU A 145 34.73 -17.70 8.86
CA GLU A 145 34.44 -17.66 7.42
C GLU A 145 34.08 -16.24 6.94
N ASP A 146 33.22 -15.51 7.64
CA ASP A 146 32.85 -14.13 7.28
C ASP A 146 34.05 -13.16 7.36
N VAL A 147 34.90 -13.32 8.38
CA VAL A 147 36.15 -12.56 8.51
C VAL A 147 37.09 -12.89 7.34
N ASN A 148 37.27 -14.17 7.00
CA ASN A 148 38.10 -14.58 5.87
C ASN A 148 37.55 -14.04 4.53
N LEU A 149 36.23 -14.08 4.30
CA LEU A 149 35.61 -13.52 3.10
C LEU A 149 35.86 -12.01 2.99
N LYS A 150 35.76 -11.27 4.10
CA LYS A 150 36.02 -9.82 4.15
C LYS A 150 37.50 -9.46 3.99
N LEU A 151 38.41 -10.30 4.48
CA LEU A 151 39.86 -10.13 4.33
C LEU A 151 40.38 -10.53 2.94
N LEU A 152 39.82 -11.57 2.34
CA LEU A 152 40.17 -12.02 1.00
C LEU A 152 39.46 -11.22 -0.10
N GLY A 153 38.46 -10.42 0.26
CA GLY A 153 37.72 -9.56 -0.66
C GLY A 153 36.74 -10.30 -1.57
N ASN A 154 36.48 -11.58 -1.30
CA ASN A 154 35.63 -12.43 -2.12
C ASN A 154 34.19 -12.49 -1.58
N SER A 155 33.53 -11.33 -1.47
CA SER A 155 32.11 -11.26 -1.09
C SER A 155 31.26 -11.11 -2.35
N GLU A 156 30.23 -11.95 -2.52
CA GLU A 156 29.20 -11.78 -3.57
C GLU A 156 28.47 -10.43 -3.47
N LEU A 157 28.58 -9.74 -2.33
CA LEU A 157 28.08 -8.40 -2.07
C LEU A 157 29.25 -7.40 -2.02
N VAL A 158 30.03 -7.29 -3.11
CA VAL A 158 31.01 -6.21 -3.24
C VAL A 158 30.26 -4.87 -3.21
N ASN A 159 30.43 -4.12 -2.12
CA ASN A 159 29.89 -2.79 -2.01
C ASN A 159 30.64 -1.87 -2.99
N MET A 160 30.02 -1.55 -4.14
CA MET A 160 30.64 -0.72 -5.20
C MET A 160 31.09 0.67 -4.72
N ARG A 161 30.63 1.13 -3.54
CA ARG A 161 31.00 2.43 -2.97
C ARG A 161 32.13 2.36 -1.95
N ALA A 162 32.49 1.17 -1.45
CA ALA A 162 33.49 1.03 -0.39
C ALA A 162 34.44 -0.14 -0.67
N ILE A 163 35.75 0.12 -0.56
CA ILE A 163 36.80 -0.89 -0.70
C ILE A 163 36.64 -1.92 0.42
N SER A 164 36.77 -3.21 0.10
CA SER A 164 36.73 -4.27 1.12
C SER A 164 37.84 -4.06 2.15
N ALA A 165 37.58 -4.40 3.41
CA ALA A 165 38.55 -4.19 4.49
C ALA A 165 39.91 -4.85 4.17
N GLY A 166 39.89 -6.04 3.59
CA GLY A 166 41.09 -6.72 3.10
C GLY A 166 41.86 -5.97 2.01
N ALA A 167 41.15 -5.47 0.99
CA ALA A 167 41.78 -4.68 -0.07
C ALA A 167 42.32 -3.34 0.46
N TYR A 168 41.65 -2.72 1.42
CA TYR A 168 42.13 -1.51 2.09
C TYR A 168 43.40 -1.75 2.91
N ILE A 169 43.44 -2.84 3.69
CA ILE A 169 44.64 -3.24 4.44
C ILE A 169 45.80 -3.52 3.47
N ASN A 170 45.56 -4.26 2.40
CA ASN A 170 46.59 -4.56 1.40
C ASN A 170 47.10 -3.28 0.69
N TYR A 171 46.21 -2.35 0.35
CA TYR A 171 46.58 -1.04 -0.19
C TYR A 171 47.45 -0.25 0.78
N LYS A 172 47.08 -0.16 2.07
CA LYS A 172 47.85 0.56 3.08
C LYS A 172 49.22 -0.07 3.33
N LEU A 173 49.31 -1.40 3.39
CA LEU A 173 50.59 -2.12 3.52
C LEU A 173 51.50 -1.87 2.31
N ASN A 174 51.00 -1.98 1.08
CA ASN A 174 51.84 -1.78 -0.11
C ASN A 174 52.18 -0.31 -0.38
N THR A 175 51.36 0.64 0.09
CA THR A 175 51.58 2.07 -0.20
C THR A 175 52.36 2.77 0.91
N GLU A 176 52.00 2.57 2.19
CA GLU A 176 52.62 3.28 3.31
C GLU A 176 53.76 2.50 3.96
N VAL A 177 53.65 1.18 4.08
CA VAL A 177 54.69 0.38 4.72
C VAL A 177 55.87 0.17 3.76
N GLN A 178 55.63 -0.11 2.47
CA GLN A 178 56.72 -0.19 1.49
C GLN A 178 57.37 1.17 1.18
N SER A 179 56.67 2.30 1.30
CA SER A 179 57.31 3.61 1.15
C SER A 179 58.22 3.94 2.33
N ASN A 180 57.85 3.51 3.55
CA ASN A 180 58.60 3.77 4.76
C ASN A 180 59.74 2.75 5.03
N LEU A 181 59.73 1.59 4.36
CA LEU A 181 60.79 0.57 4.42
C LEU A 181 61.77 0.61 3.24
N LYS A 182 61.62 1.56 2.31
CA LYS A 182 62.70 1.91 1.38
C LYS A 182 63.79 2.65 2.17
N LEU A 183 64.85 1.91 2.51
CA LEU A 183 66.22 2.44 2.58
C LEU A 183 66.51 3.28 1.32
#